data_AF-A0A7S0AZ18-F1
#
_entry.id   AF-A0A7S0AZ18-F1
#
_cell.length_a   1.000
_cell.length_b   1.000
_cell.length_c   1.000
_cell.angle_alpha   90.00
_cell.angle_beta   90.00
_cell.angle_gamma   90.00
#
_symmetry.space_group_name_H-M   'P 1'
#
loop_
_entity.id
_entity.type
_entity.pdbx_description
1 polymer ?
#
loop_
_entity_poly.entity_id
_entity_poly.type
_entity_poly.pdbx_seq_one_letter_code
_entity_poly.pdbx_strand_id
1 'polypeptide(L)'
;LTLDSWNGKLEAIMKFVPWSWVYFYAYIAVAVCVLMNLVTAIIVENAMSASKQDQEMQLRQKENEKHKELKELKNLFNMMDADGDGTLDWDEFQKAFDDPTMSMKWRLLDFQPE
;
A
#
# COMPACT_ATOMS: atom_id res chain seq x y z
N LEU A 1 -5.51 -28.21 23.81
CA LEU A 1 -5.99 -28.26 22.41
C LEU A 1 -5.18 -29.22 21.53
N THR A 2 -4.18 -29.92 22.07
CA THR A 2 -3.60 -31.11 21.43
C THR A 2 -4.45 -32.32 21.78
N LEU A 3 -5.00 -32.97 20.76
CA LEU A 3 -5.95 -34.08 20.82
C LEU A 3 -5.30 -35.39 21.34
N ASP A 4 -4.29 -35.32 22.21
CA ASP A 4 -3.60 -36.52 22.69
C ASP A 4 -4.08 -36.96 24.09
N SER A 5 -4.46 -36.02 24.96
CA SER A 5 -4.87 -36.31 26.34
C SER A 5 -6.35 -36.72 26.51
N TRP A 6 -7.22 -36.31 25.60
CA TRP A 6 -8.67 -36.53 25.66
C TRP A 6 -9.07 -37.95 25.22
N ASN A 7 -8.32 -38.59 24.32
CA ASN A 7 -8.64 -39.93 23.80
C ASN A 7 -8.73 -40.98 24.93
N GLY A 8 -7.80 -40.97 25.89
CA GLY A 8 -7.88 -41.88 27.05
C GLY A 8 -9.07 -41.60 27.98
N LYS A 9 -9.53 -40.35 28.07
CA LYS A 9 -10.73 -39.98 28.83
C LYS A 9 -12.01 -40.36 28.08
N LEU A 10 -12.03 -40.21 26.76
CA LEU A 10 -13.13 -40.67 25.92
C LEU A 10 -13.32 -42.17 26.02
N GLU A 11 -12.23 -42.94 25.97
CA GLU A 11 -12.30 -44.40 26.06
C GLU A 11 -12.92 -44.85 27.40
N ALA A 12 -12.56 -44.19 28.50
CA ALA A 12 -13.17 -44.43 29.81
C ALA A 12 -14.67 -44.10 29.81
N ILE A 13 -15.10 -43.01 29.18
CA ILE A 13 -16.51 -42.58 29.13
C ILE A 13 -17.33 -43.46 28.17
N MET A 14 -16.76 -43.87 27.04
CA MET A 14 -17.41 -44.73 26.05
C MET A 14 -17.77 -46.11 26.62
N LYS A 15 -17.03 -46.60 27.62
CA LYS A 15 -17.39 -47.83 28.36
C LYS A 15 -18.67 -47.71 29.17
N PHE A 16 -19.02 -46.50 29.65
CA PHE A 16 -20.23 -46.27 30.44
C PHE A 16 -21.40 -45.73 29.60
N VAL A 17 -21.13 -44.92 28.57
CA VAL A 17 -22.14 -44.34 27.67
C VAL A 17 -21.67 -44.45 26.21
N PRO A 18 -22.01 -45.55 25.51
CA PRO A 18 -21.52 -45.83 24.15
C PRO A 18 -22.03 -44.87 23.08
N TRP A 19 -23.02 -44.02 23.34
CA TRP A 19 -23.53 -43.02 22.37
C TRP A 19 -22.82 -41.66 22.45
N SER A 20 -21.94 -41.48 23.44
CA SER A 20 -21.26 -40.20 23.70
C SER A 20 -20.30 -39.76 22.58
N TRP A 21 -19.77 -40.69 21.79
CA TRP A 21 -18.84 -40.38 20.69
C TRP A 21 -19.42 -39.39 19.69
N VAL A 22 -20.71 -39.50 19.35
CA VAL A 22 -21.39 -38.58 18.41
C VAL A 22 -21.35 -37.14 18.92
N TYR A 23 -21.59 -36.95 20.22
CA TYR A 23 -21.53 -35.62 20.85
C TYR A 23 -20.12 -35.04 20.79
N PHE A 24 -19.09 -35.84 21.07
CA PHE A 24 -17.70 -35.37 21.03
C PHE A 24 -17.24 -35.03 19.60
N TYR A 25 -17.59 -35.85 18.61
CA TYR A 25 -17.29 -35.55 17.21
C TYR A 25 -18.04 -34.31 16.71
N ALA A 26 -19.31 -34.15 17.07
CA ALA A 26 -20.07 -32.95 16.73
C ALA A 26 -19.46 -31.69 17.39
N TYR A 27 -19.08 -31.78 18.67
CA TYR A 27 -18.41 -30.68 19.39
C TYR A 27 -17.09 -30.29 18.72
N ILE A 28 -16.25 -31.26 18.36
CA ILE A 28 -14.98 -31.00 17.68
C ILE A 28 -15.20 -30.41 16.29
N ALA A 29 -16.16 -30.93 15.53
CA ALA A 29 -16.49 -30.39 14.22
C ALA A 29 -16.88 -28.91 14.32
N VAL A 30 -17.77 -28.56 15.26
CA VAL A 30 -18.16 -27.17 15.51
C VAL A 30 -16.97 -26.34 15.98
N ALA A 31 -16.17 -26.83 16.92
CA ALA A 31 -15.00 -26.11 17.43
C ALA A 31 -13.96 -25.83 16.32
N VAL A 32 -13.70 -26.80 15.44
CA VAL A 32 -12.78 -26.63 14.30
C VAL A 32 -13.38 -25.66 13.27
N CYS A 33 -14.68 -25.73 12.96
CA CYS A 33 -15.33 -24.76 12.09
C CYS A 33 -15.21 -23.33 12.64
N VAL A 34 -15.46 -23.14 13.94
CA VAL A 34 -15.34 -21.82 14.59
C VAL A 34 -13.90 -21.33 14.56
N LEU A 35 -12.94 -22.18 14.92
CA LEU A 35 -11.52 -21.82 14.89
C LEU A 35 -11.04 -21.47 13.49
N MET A 36 -11.44 -22.26 12.47
CA MET A 36 -11.09 -21.98 11.08
C MET A 36 -11.65 -20.64 10.63
N ASN A 37 -12.93 -20.37 10.90
CA ASN A 37 -13.56 -19.10 10.53
C ASN A 37 -12.89 -17.90 11.22
N LEU A 38 -12.49 -18.05 12.50
CA LEU A 38 -11.75 -17.02 13.24
C LEU A 38 -10.38 -16.76 12.61
N VAL A 39 -9.63 -17.82 12.30
CA VAL A 39 -8.31 -17.71 11.65
C VAL A 39 -8.45 -17.06 10.27
N THR A 40 -9.43 -17.47 9.47
CA THR A 40 -9.72 -16.85 8.18
C THR A 40 -10.04 -15.38 8.33
N ALA A 41 -10.84 -14.97 9.32
CA ALA A 41 -11.15 -13.57 9.57
C ALA A 41 -9.89 -12.73 9.84
N ILE A 42 -8.98 -13.21 10.70
CA ILE A 42 -7.71 -12.53 11.01
C ILE A 42 -6.82 -12.41 9.76
N ILE A 43 -6.74 -13.48 8.96
CA ILE A 43 -5.94 -13.47 7.73
C ILE A 43 -6.50 -12.45 6.73
N VAL A 44 -7.82 -12.42 6.55
CA VAL A 44 -8.48 -11.46 5.65
C VAL A 44 -8.26 -10.03 6.14
N GLU A 45 -8.40 -9.78 7.44
CA GLU A 45 -8.15 -8.46 8.02
C GLU A 45 -6.70 -8.01 7.80
N ASN A 46 -5.73 -8.89 8.03
CA ASN A 46 -4.32 -8.60 7.77
C ASN A 46 -4.04 -8.36 6.28
N ALA A 47 -4.62 -9.17 5.38
CA ALA A 47 -4.46 -9.01 3.95
C ALA A 47 -5.06 -7.68 3.45
N MET A 48 -6.26 -7.33 3.95
CA MET A 48 -6.91 -6.06 3.65
C MET A 48 -6.13 -4.86 4.21
N SER A 49 -5.60 -4.97 5.43
CA SER A 49 -4.81 -3.91 6.07
C SER A 49 -3.51 -3.65 5.29
N ALA A 50 -2.78 -4.71 4.92
CA ALA A 50 -1.60 -4.62 4.08
C ALA A 50 -1.91 -3.97 2.71
N SER A 51 -3.03 -4.35 2.07
CA SER A 51 -3.44 -3.76 0.80
C SER A 51 -3.80 -2.27 0.93
N LYS A 52 -4.47 -1.86 2.02
CA LYS A 52 -4.78 -0.44 2.29
C LYS A 52 -3.51 0.37 2.51
N GLN A 53 -2.56 -0.17 3.28
CA GLN A 53 -1.28 0.50 3.54
C GLN A 53 -0.46 0.68 2.25
N ASP A 54 -0.45 -0.32 1.37
CA ASP A 54 0.20 -0.21 0.06
C ASP A 54 -0.45 0.86 -0.81
N GLN A 55 -1.78 0.91 -0.88
CA GLN A 55 -2.51 1.96 -1.60
C GLN A 55 -2.20 3.37 -1.06
N GLU A 56 -2.20 3.55 0.26
CA GLU A 56 -1.87 4.84 0.87
C GLU A 56 -0.42 5.24 0.57
N MET A 57 0.51 4.29 0.59
CA MET A 57 1.91 4.55 0.23
C MET A 57 2.04 4.97 -1.25
N GLN A 58 1.34 4.29 -2.16
CA GLN A 58 1.35 4.65 -3.58
C GLN A 58 0.75 6.05 -3.82
N LEU A 59 -0.33 6.41 -3.12
CA LEU A 59 -0.92 7.75 -3.20
C LEU A 59 0.07 8.82 -2.71
N ARG A 60 0.70 8.60 -1.55
CA ARG A 60 1.73 9.50 -1.01
C ARG A 60 2.94 9.63 -1.96
N GLN A 61 3.36 8.55 -2.61
CA GLN A 61 4.43 8.60 -3.60
C GLN A 61 4.05 9.47 -4.79
N LYS A 62 2.84 9.29 -5.35
CA LYS A 62 2.35 10.14 -6.45
C LYS A 62 2.23 11.61 -6.07
N GLU A 63 1.79 11.92 -4.85
CA GLU A 63 1.74 13.31 -4.36
C GLU A 63 3.14 13.90 -4.20
N ASN A 64 4.10 13.11 -3.71
CA ASN A 64 5.50 13.53 -3.58
C ASN A 64 6.17 13.73 -4.95
N GLU A 65 5.90 12.86 -5.91
CA GLU A 65 6.38 13.00 -7.29
C GLU A 65 5.85 14.29 -7.91
N LYS A 66 4.54 14.55 -7.82
CA LYS A 66 3.95 15.82 -8.28
C LYS A 66 4.54 17.04 -7.58
N HIS A 67 4.75 16.97 -6.27
CA HIS A 67 5.38 18.07 -5.53
C HIS A 67 6.83 18.28 -5.97
N LYS A 68 7.56 17.20 -6.26
CA LYS A 68 8.93 17.28 -6.76
C LYS A 68 8.97 17.89 -8.16
N GLU A 69 8.10 17.46 -9.07
CA GLU A 69 7.94 18.03 -10.40
C GLU A 69 7.60 19.52 -10.33
N LEU A 70 6.61 19.90 -9.52
CA LEU A 70 6.24 21.31 -9.33
C LEU A 70 7.38 22.13 -8.73
N LYS A 71 8.16 21.56 -7.80
CA LYS A 71 9.32 22.24 -7.22
C LYS A 71 10.45 22.41 -8.24
N GLU A 72 10.69 21.41 -9.07
CA GLU A 72 11.67 21.49 -10.16
C GLU A 72 11.25 22.52 -11.21
N LEU A 73 9.97 22.53 -11.58
CA LEU A 73 9.39 23.54 -12.47
C LEU A 73 9.53 24.95 -11.86
N LYS A 74 9.14 25.12 -10.59
CA LYS A 74 9.28 26.40 -9.89
C LYS A 74 10.73 26.89 -9.84
N ASN A 75 11.68 25.99 -9.60
CA ASN A 75 13.09 26.33 -9.62
C ASN A 75 13.57 26.75 -11.02
N LEU A 76 13.04 26.12 -12.08
CA LEU A 76 13.30 26.51 -13.47
C LEU A 76 12.75 27.90 -13.77
N PHE A 77 11.49 28.16 -13.42
CA PHE A 77 10.86 29.48 -13.56
C PHE A 77 11.70 30.55 -12.84
N ASN A 78 12.04 30.33 -11.57
CA ASN A 78 12.87 31.26 -10.79
C ASN A 78 14.29 31.47 -11.35
N MET A 79 14.83 30.54 -12.14
CA MET A 79 16.14 30.72 -12.78
C MET A 79 16.05 31.56 -14.07
N MET A 80 14.86 31.69 -14.66
CA MET A 80 14.63 32.43 -15.90
C MET A 80 14.03 33.82 -15.64
N ASP A 81 13.23 33.94 -14.58
CA ASP A 81 12.71 35.17 -14.02
C ASP A 81 13.89 36.05 -13.53
N ALA A 82 14.28 37.01 -14.36
CA ALA A 82 15.46 37.85 -14.15
C ALA A 82 15.11 39.10 -13.34
N ASP A 83 13.85 39.52 -13.35
CA ASP A 83 13.35 40.66 -12.58
C ASP A 83 12.74 40.28 -11.22
N GLY A 84 12.45 38.99 -11.01
CA GLY A 84 11.97 38.42 -9.76
C GLY A 84 10.48 38.66 -9.50
N ASP A 85 9.69 38.97 -10.53
CA ASP A 85 8.27 39.29 -10.41
C ASP A 85 7.37 38.04 -10.24
N GLY A 86 7.95 36.84 -10.40
CA GLY A 86 7.27 35.56 -10.27
C GLY A 86 6.47 35.14 -11.51
N THR A 87 6.57 35.90 -12.60
CA THR A 87 6.05 35.59 -13.93
C THR A 87 7.21 35.39 -14.90
N LEU A 88 6.91 35.19 -16.18
CA LEU A 88 7.94 34.90 -17.17
C LEU A 88 7.56 35.59 -18.47
N ASP A 89 8.25 36.69 -18.73
CA ASP A 89 7.97 37.53 -19.88
C ASP A 89 8.54 36.93 -21.16
N TRP A 90 7.98 37.30 -22.31
CA TRP A 90 8.49 36.81 -23.60
C TRP A 90 9.98 37.13 -23.81
N ASP A 91 10.45 38.27 -23.30
CA ASP A 91 11.86 38.67 -23.39
C ASP A 91 12.77 37.80 -22.49
N GLU A 92 12.31 37.44 -21.29
CA GLU A 92 13.00 36.54 -20.36
C GLU A 92 13.02 35.11 -20.88
N PHE A 93 11.90 34.66 -21.45
CA PHE A 93 11.80 33.37 -22.12
C PHE A 93 12.77 33.25 -23.29
N GLN A 94 12.85 34.29 -24.13
CA GLN A 94 13.76 34.33 -25.27
C GLN A 94 15.23 34.31 -24.83
N LYS A 95 15.60 35.08 -23.79
CA LYS A 95 16.94 35.06 -23.20
C LYS A 95 17.30 33.71 -22.58
N ALA A 96 16.35 33.05 -21.92
CA ALA A 96 16.54 31.72 -21.37
C ALA A 96 16.75 30.65 -22.46
N PHE A 97 16.18 30.83 -23.65
CA PHE A 97 16.40 29.94 -24.79
C PHE A 97 17.77 30.11 -25.45
N ASP A 98 18.32 31.33 -25.43
CA ASP A 98 19.66 31.64 -25.93
C ASP A 98 20.78 31.18 -24.98
N ASP A 99 20.49 30.91 -23.69
CA ASP A 99 21.47 30.39 -22.74
C ASP A 99 21.76 28.88 -22.99
N PRO A 100 23.04 28.51 -23.27
CA PRO A 100 23.46 27.13 -23.52
C PRO A 100 23.13 26.15 -22.37
N THR A 101 23.04 26.67 -21.15
CA THR A 101 22.82 25.88 -19.93
C THR A 101 21.34 25.55 -19.73
N MET A 102 20.45 26.47 -20.13
CA MET A 102 19.00 26.30 -20.04
C MET A 102 18.47 25.42 -21.16
N SER A 103 18.88 25.65 -22.40
CA SER A 103 18.47 24.84 -23.56
C SER A 103 18.72 23.34 -23.36
N MET A 104 19.79 22.96 -22.65
CA MET A 104 20.09 21.56 -22.32
C MET A 104 19.12 20.97 -21.30
N LYS A 105 18.64 21.77 -20.33
CA LYS A 105 17.65 21.37 -19.32
C LYS A 105 16.24 21.23 -19.89
N TRP A 106 15.83 22.16 -20.76
CA TRP A 106 14.53 22.12 -21.46
C TRP A 106 14.39 20.87 -22.31
N ARG A 107 15.46 20.49 -23.01
CA ARG A 107 15.53 19.29 -23.83
C ARG A 107 15.48 17.99 -23.02
N LEU A 108 15.87 18.04 -21.75
CA LEU A 108 15.79 16.92 -20.80
C LEU A 108 14.36 16.73 -20.26
N LEU A 109 13.56 17.80 -20.27
CA LEU A 109 12.15 17.82 -19.85
C LEU A 109 11.16 17.62 -21.01
N ASP A 110 11.65 17.23 -22.19
CA ASP A 110 10.88 16.92 -23.41
C ASP A 110 9.99 18.07 -23.94
N PHE A 111 10.27 19.31 -23.54
CA PHE A 111 9.65 20.50 -24.12
C PHE A 111 10.37 20.82 -25.44
N GLN A 112 9.73 20.49 -26.57
CA GLN A 112 10.17 20.95 -27.89
C GLN A 112 9.38 22.21 -28.27
N PRO A 113 10.06 23.29 -28.71
CA PRO A 113 9.35 24.37 -29.40
C PRO A 113 8.86 23.84 -30.76
N GLU A 114 7.57 24.02 -31.07
CA GLU A 114 7.06 23.88 -32.44
C GLU A 114 7.48 25.07 -33.32
#